data_AF-A7ZF42-F1
#
_entry.id   AF-A7ZF42-F1
#
_cell.length_a   1.000
_cell.length_b   1.000
_cell.length_c   1.000
_cell.angle_alpha   90.00
_cell.angle_beta   90.00
_cell.angle_gamma   90.00
#
_symmetry.space_group_name_H-M   'P 1'
#
loop_
_entity.id
_entity.type
_entity.pdbx_description
1 polymer ?
#
loop_
_entity_poly.entity_id
_entity_poly.type
_entity_poly.pdbx_seq_one_letter_code
_entity_poly.pdbx_strand_id
1 'polypeptide(L)'
;MKDKKLIIKDIQGEIYVISQDGSIKMLKDGDEIYAGEKIFTKNLDAKITLEDGEQVNLSAHQSINLDEILKISAKEAQEQSDHSNGFGASEGISLSAASFVTSGHSANIHQIYNQHRSLEPNVSSTQLAQLKSASGASSTLVEKSGGAAEPKEEPFIDTINVLSVTNRGLDADIWLYDSARNDGRGLDYYDIEHNSKSILKEWSASHHVSATSTFNDLYYYSGQQADPGYFDASDSAKASRLRDRTPTAMELAKIGRASNADYANDRLSENMTSPFKPHNLNGHYKLYDSKITADGVMVSMDGWIFIKNRSDINNFYYDAKPERQSIKFEFDGREISWQPFGSASKNGGRDEGNAPQGVSTSSLNLTEDYGFYKVHIEVSDDRYSYNFTAFSGISPTNKIISDDPNIKLVSNAYMEALAQKGLVTKESDTFYKAKETNGVKFGDNASDFDKPFDLEFKGTKDVGSNYDDEFIFNSHDIDAKGGKDTLLFTQNVDLTKIEDLDKRLESFERIELDHTKAVKLKLNGQNIIDMIDSNPTKGPDGLESLNTILKISGDSDDVVQLVGNFIKATSAEVAALNAKHSVIGADYNKLTVEPSGDAVNQVYKGENNAGQTFFVEIDKNVHVEVM
;
A
#
# COMPACT_ATOMS: atom_id res chain seq x y z
N MET A 1 4.92 -1.04 49.35
CA MET A 1 6.29 -1.49 49.09
C MET A 1 7.04 -0.29 48.54
N LYS A 2 8.31 -0.05 48.89
CA LYS A 2 9.08 1.01 48.21
C LYS A 2 9.19 0.60 46.74
N ASP A 3 8.73 1.45 45.81
CA ASP A 3 8.89 1.21 44.39
C ASP A 3 10.39 1.12 44.11
N LYS A 4 10.87 -0.06 43.71
CA LYS A 4 12.25 -0.22 43.27
C LYS A 4 12.40 0.62 42.01
N LYS A 5 13.40 1.50 42.00
CA LYS A 5 13.74 2.33 40.86
C LYS A 5 15.25 2.30 40.59
N LEU A 6 15.63 2.37 39.32
CA LEU A 6 17.00 2.57 38.86
C LEU A 6 17.09 3.93 38.15
N ILE A 7 18.19 4.64 38.35
CA ILE A 7 18.43 5.95 37.72
C ILE A 7 19.52 5.79 36.67
N ILE A 8 19.26 6.29 35.47
CA ILE A 8 20.21 6.22 34.36
C ILE A 8 21.19 7.39 34.44
N LYS A 9 22.49 7.08 34.37
CA LYS A 9 23.57 8.06 34.41
C LYS A 9 24.04 8.49 33.03
N ASP A 10 24.16 7.53 32.11
CA ASP A 10 24.65 7.75 30.74
C ASP A 10 24.03 6.70 29.82
N ILE A 11 23.58 7.13 28.64
CA ILE A 11 23.05 6.28 27.59
C ILE A 11 23.90 6.40 26.33
N GLN A 12 24.33 5.26 25.80
CA GLN A 12 24.93 5.17 24.48
C GLN A 12 24.00 4.36 23.58
N GLY A 13 23.42 4.98 22.56
CA GLY A 13 22.44 4.35 21.66
C GLY A 13 20.99 4.73 21.98
N GLU A 14 20.05 4.18 21.22
CA GLU A 14 18.63 4.48 21.37
C GLU A 14 17.93 3.41 22.22
N ILE A 15 17.48 3.83 23.39
CA ILE A 15 16.81 2.95 24.37
C ILE A 15 15.47 3.57 24.72
N TYR A 16 14.45 2.74 24.75
CA TYR A 16 13.09 3.13 25.07
C TYR A 16 12.63 2.40 26.31
N VAL A 17 11.76 3.03 27.08
CA VAL A 17 11.06 2.40 28.20
C VAL A 17 9.56 2.42 27.93
N ILE A 18 8.94 1.28 28.19
CA ILE A 18 7.50 1.10 28.26
C ILE A 18 7.12 1.27 29.72
N SER A 19 6.46 2.38 30.02
CA SER A 19 5.92 2.69 31.35
C SER A 19 4.77 1.74 31.68
N GLN A 20 4.37 1.68 32.96
CA GLN A 20 3.26 0.82 33.39
C GLN A 20 1.90 1.18 32.75
N ASP A 21 1.75 2.40 32.25
CA ASP A 21 0.56 2.89 31.54
C ASP A 21 0.61 2.66 30.02
N GLY A 22 1.61 1.91 29.53
CA GLY A 22 1.80 1.57 28.13
C GLY A 22 2.47 2.68 27.31
N SER A 23 2.76 3.84 27.89
CA SER A 23 3.47 4.90 27.21
C SER A 23 4.92 4.48 26.90
N ILE A 24 5.35 4.76 25.68
CA ILE A 24 6.74 4.54 25.26
C ILE A 24 7.44 5.89 25.25
N LYS A 25 8.50 6.01 26.04
CA LYS A 25 9.39 7.17 26.00
C LYS A 25 10.82 6.72 25.72
N MET A 26 11.54 7.53 24.95
CA MET A 26 12.99 7.35 24.81
C MET A 26 13.64 7.74 26.12
N LEU A 27 14.48 6.85 26.65
CA LEU A 27 15.24 7.08 27.86
C LEU A 27 16.33 8.12 27.60
N LYS A 28 16.54 8.99 28.58
CA LYS A 28 17.59 10.00 28.62
C LYS A 28 18.39 9.90 29.91
N ASP A 29 19.56 10.52 29.91
CA ASP A 29 20.36 10.66 31.12
C ASP A 29 19.53 11.34 32.23
N GLY A 30 19.51 10.72 33.41
CA GLY A 30 18.73 11.15 34.56
C GLY A 30 17.32 10.54 34.65
N ASP A 31 16.87 9.77 33.66
CA ASP A 31 15.58 9.10 33.73
C ASP A 31 15.56 7.97 34.75
N GLU A 32 14.42 7.78 35.39
CA GLU A 32 14.17 6.72 36.36
C GLU A 32 13.37 5.58 35.70
N ILE A 33 13.81 4.34 35.92
CA ILE A 33 13.13 3.11 35.52
C ILE A 33 12.52 2.48 36.77
N TYR A 34 11.20 2.25 36.76
CA TYR A 34 10.44 1.71 37.88
C TYR A 34 10.17 0.20 37.72
N ALA A 35 9.86 -0.46 38.83
CA ALA A 35 9.50 -1.88 38.82
C ALA A 35 8.25 -2.11 37.95
N GLY A 36 8.31 -3.05 37.00
CA GLY A 36 7.24 -3.31 36.05
C GLY A 36 7.35 -2.54 34.73
N GLU A 37 8.28 -1.59 34.62
CA GLU A 37 8.65 -0.99 33.34
C GLU A 37 9.61 -1.91 32.57
N LYS A 38 9.51 -1.85 31.24
CA LYS A 38 10.29 -2.69 30.32
C LYS A 38 11.10 -1.79 29.40
N ILE A 39 12.41 -2.01 29.34
CA ILE A 39 13.29 -1.26 28.43
C ILE A 39 13.63 -2.09 27.20
N PHE A 40 13.81 -1.43 26.07
CA PHE A 40 14.18 -2.09 24.82
C PHE A 40 15.01 -1.20 23.90
N THR A 41 15.80 -1.83 23.04
CA THR A 41 16.55 -1.18 21.96
C THR A 41 15.89 -1.46 20.62
N LYS A 42 15.83 -0.48 19.71
CA LYS A 42 15.26 -0.68 18.37
C LYS A 42 16.25 -1.34 17.41
N ASN A 43 17.29 -0.61 16.99
CA ASN A 43 18.07 -0.99 15.79
C ASN A 43 19.55 -1.27 16.04
N LEU A 44 20.12 -0.73 17.12
CA LEU A 44 21.54 -0.81 17.41
C LEU A 44 21.77 -1.31 18.82
N ASP A 45 22.92 -1.93 19.04
CA ASP A 45 23.41 -2.21 20.37
C ASP A 45 23.47 -0.90 21.16
N ALA A 46 22.95 -0.94 22.37
CA ALA A 46 22.92 0.20 23.25
C ALA A 46 23.48 -0.18 24.61
N LYS A 47 23.83 0.85 25.38
CA LYS A 47 24.43 0.68 26.69
C LYS A 47 23.84 1.68 27.65
N ILE A 48 23.44 1.18 28.80
CA ILE A 48 22.99 1.99 29.94
C ILE A 48 24.10 1.92 30.97
N THR A 49 24.55 3.08 31.44
CA THR A 49 25.28 3.19 32.70
C THR A 49 24.32 3.65 33.77
N LEU A 50 24.17 2.87 34.83
CA LEU A 50 23.33 3.21 35.99
C LEU A 50 24.07 4.17 36.93
N GLU A 51 23.34 4.81 37.84
CA GLU A 51 23.91 5.79 38.79
C GLU A 51 25.00 5.18 39.70
N ASP A 52 24.86 3.90 40.05
CA ASP A 52 25.86 3.13 40.81
C ASP A 52 27.11 2.74 39.99
N GLY A 53 27.14 3.08 38.70
CA GLY A 53 28.26 2.85 37.79
C GLY A 53 28.20 1.54 37.03
N GLU A 54 27.19 0.70 37.29
CA GLU A 54 27.00 -0.53 36.54
C GLU A 54 26.60 -0.30 35.10
N GLN A 55 26.98 -1.24 34.24
CA GLN A 55 26.75 -1.14 32.82
C GLN A 55 25.89 -2.31 32.34
N VAL A 56 24.76 -1.96 31.71
CA VAL A 56 23.88 -2.90 31.03
C VAL A 56 24.12 -2.72 29.54
N ASN A 57 24.69 -3.74 28.90
CA ASN A 57 24.78 -3.78 27.45
C ASN A 57 23.52 -4.48 26.92
N LEU A 58 22.84 -3.81 26.00
CA LEU A 58 21.66 -4.28 25.31
C LEU A 58 22.04 -4.51 23.85
N SER A 59 21.88 -5.73 23.37
CA SER A 59 21.97 -6.00 21.94
C SER A 59 20.78 -5.40 21.20
N ALA A 60 20.93 -5.08 19.92
CA ALA A 60 19.81 -4.65 19.08
C ALA A 60 18.59 -5.59 19.23
N HIS A 61 17.38 -5.03 19.27
CA HIS A 61 16.10 -5.72 19.53
C HIS A 61 15.99 -6.43 20.89
N GLN A 62 16.92 -6.23 21.82
CA GLN A 62 16.82 -6.80 23.15
C GLN A 62 15.82 -6.02 23.99
N SER A 63 15.05 -6.74 24.80
CA SER A 63 14.21 -6.14 25.82
C SER A 63 14.33 -6.85 27.15
N ILE A 64 14.43 -6.07 28.22
CA ILE A 64 14.61 -6.55 29.59
C ILE A 64 13.75 -5.74 30.57
N ASN A 65 13.36 -6.36 31.67
CA ASN A 65 12.64 -5.69 32.76
C ASN A 65 13.59 -5.29 33.90
N LEU A 66 13.11 -4.47 34.84
CA LEU A 66 13.89 -4.04 36.00
C LEU A 66 14.45 -5.21 36.83
N ASP A 67 13.69 -6.29 37.01
CA ASP A 67 14.14 -7.44 37.81
C ASP A 67 15.29 -8.22 37.14
N GLU A 68 15.36 -8.22 35.80
CA GLU A 68 16.46 -8.77 35.02
C GLU A 68 17.68 -7.85 35.05
N ILE A 69 17.49 -6.54 34.93
CA ILE A 69 18.56 -5.56 35.15
C ILE A 69 19.16 -5.75 36.54
N LEU A 70 18.32 -5.90 37.57
CA LEU A 70 18.78 -6.10 38.93
C LEU A 70 19.51 -7.44 39.15
N LYS A 71 19.17 -8.50 38.39
CA LYS A 71 19.93 -9.77 38.42
C LYS A 71 21.29 -9.66 37.75
N ILE A 72 21.40 -8.80 36.73
CA ILE A 72 22.67 -8.45 36.09
C ILE A 72 23.49 -7.59 37.06
N SER A 73 22.85 -6.67 37.80
CA SER A 73 23.45 -5.81 38.83
C SER A 73 23.96 -6.54 40.07
N ALA A 74 23.26 -7.60 40.51
CA ALA A 74 23.60 -8.29 41.74
C ALA A 74 24.92 -9.11 41.65
N LYS A 75 25.64 -9.01 40.53
CA LYS A 75 27.04 -9.42 40.38
C LYS A 75 27.97 -8.20 40.40
N GLU A 76 28.00 -7.46 41.51
CA GLU A 76 29.21 -7.03 42.23
C GLU A 76 28.85 -5.93 43.24
N ALA A 77 28.74 -6.31 44.52
CA ALA A 77 28.76 -5.36 45.64
C ALA A 77 29.65 -5.89 46.78
N GLN A 78 30.95 -5.68 46.61
CA GLN A 78 31.94 -5.32 47.62
C GLN A 78 32.82 -4.31 46.86
N GLU A 79 32.75 -3.00 47.04
CA GLU A 79 32.89 -2.21 48.25
C GLU A 79 32.41 -0.75 48.01
N GLN A 80 31.77 -0.17 49.04
CA GLN A 80 32.02 1.17 49.61
C GLN A 80 31.88 2.41 48.68
N SER A 81 30.70 3.01 48.58
CA SER A 81 30.23 4.21 49.33
C SER A 81 31.07 5.49 49.17
N ASP A 82 30.51 6.55 48.58
CA ASP A 82 29.95 7.72 49.30
C ASP A 82 29.85 9.01 48.44
N HIS A 83 28.88 9.86 48.85
CA HIS A 83 28.68 11.30 48.56
C HIS A 83 27.96 11.66 47.24
N SER A 84 26.67 12.04 47.22
CA SER A 84 25.95 13.19 47.83
C SER A 84 26.16 14.55 47.17
N ASN A 85 25.02 15.13 46.74
CA ASN A 85 24.63 16.56 46.65
C ASN A 85 24.77 17.29 45.30
N GLY A 86 23.64 17.83 44.82
CA GLY A 86 23.58 19.25 44.45
C GLY A 86 22.73 19.68 43.24
N PHE A 87 21.44 19.94 43.47
CA PHE A 87 20.67 21.16 43.12
C PHE A 87 20.70 21.83 41.72
N GLY A 88 19.49 22.15 41.23
CA GLY A 88 19.11 23.40 40.52
C GLY A 88 18.66 23.22 39.06
N ALA A 89 17.36 23.25 38.71
CA ALA A 89 16.55 24.46 38.38
C ALA A 89 17.23 25.35 37.31
N SER A 90 16.64 25.74 36.16
CA SER A 90 15.27 26.20 35.88
C SER A 90 15.10 26.54 34.38
N GLU A 91 13.83 26.66 33.94
CA GLU A 91 13.30 27.54 32.86
C GLU A 91 13.76 27.25 31.41
N GLY A 92 12.91 27.02 30.41
CA GLY A 92 11.54 27.46 30.16
C GLY A 92 11.53 28.58 29.12
N ILE A 93 11.24 28.29 27.84
CA ILE A 93 10.79 29.31 26.88
C ILE A 93 9.78 28.72 25.90
N SER A 94 8.62 29.38 25.85
CA SER A 94 7.48 29.17 24.95
C SER A 94 7.72 29.83 23.60
N LEU A 95 7.18 29.26 22.53
CA LEU A 95 7.06 29.90 21.21
C LEU A 95 5.63 29.79 20.72
N SER A 96 4.92 30.91 20.82
CA SER A 96 3.60 31.16 20.27
C SER A 96 3.67 31.69 18.82
N ALA A 97 2.68 31.27 18.03
CA ALA A 97 2.12 31.93 16.85
C ALA A 97 2.89 31.84 15.51
N ALA A 98 2.45 30.91 14.66
CA ALA A 98 2.40 31.09 13.21
C ALA A 98 1.10 30.45 12.68
N SER A 99 0.22 31.28 12.11
CA SER A 99 -1.00 30.86 11.41
C SER A 99 -0.68 30.56 9.95
N PHE A 100 -0.99 29.34 9.49
CA PHE A 100 -1.10 29.04 8.05
C PHE A 100 -2.42 28.31 7.81
N VAL A 101 -3.29 28.95 7.02
CA VAL A 101 -4.48 28.33 6.43
C VAL A 101 -4.02 27.72 5.11
N THR A 102 -3.77 26.42 5.11
CA THR A 102 -3.74 25.56 3.91
C THR A 102 -4.41 24.26 4.29
N SER A 103 -5.67 24.11 3.90
CA SER A 103 -6.41 22.85 3.95
C SER A 103 -5.83 21.89 2.91
N GLY A 104 -5.56 20.65 3.32
CA GLY A 104 -5.02 19.57 2.50
C GLY A 104 -3.82 18.95 3.18
N HIS A 105 -4.06 17.91 3.97
CA HIS A 105 -3.02 17.19 4.72
C HIS A 105 -1.93 16.68 3.78
N SER A 106 -0.70 16.98 4.17
CA SER A 106 0.54 16.68 3.45
C SER A 106 0.91 15.20 3.58
N ALA A 107 0.38 14.37 2.69
CA ALA A 107 0.91 13.03 2.44
C ALA A 107 1.55 13.02 1.04
N ASN A 108 2.77 13.57 0.93
CA ASN A 108 3.61 13.35 -0.25
C ASN A 108 5.09 13.66 0.02
N ILE A 109 5.75 12.72 0.72
CA ILE A 109 7.22 12.56 0.70
C ILE A 109 7.56 11.07 0.45
N HIS A 110 6.80 10.36 -0.41
CA HIS A 110 7.11 8.97 -0.76
C HIS A 110 7.78 8.78 -2.13
N GLN A 111 8.02 9.85 -2.90
CA GLN A 111 8.81 9.80 -4.15
C GLN A 111 10.26 10.32 -4.04
N ILE A 112 10.76 10.64 -2.84
CA ILE A 112 12.18 11.02 -2.62
C ILE A 112 12.98 9.89 -1.94
N TYR A 113 12.32 8.86 -1.38
CA TYR A 113 13.00 7.85 -0.57
C TYR A 113 13.85 6.83 -1.35
N ASN A 114 13.73 6.78 -2.68
CA ASN A 114 14.59 5.93 -3.53
C ASN A 114 16.01 6.49 -3.76
N GLN A 115 16.39 7.63 -3.16
CA GLN A 115 17.74 8.21 -3.30
C GLN A 115 18.62 8.22 -2.04
N HIS A 116 18.19 7.63 -0.91
CA HIS A 116 19.00 7.57 0.31
C HIS A 116 19.23 6.15 0.85
N ARG A 117 19.56 5.19 -0.04
CA ARG A 117 20.07 3.86 0.36
C ARG A 117 21.61 3.80 0.46
N SER A 118 22.30 4.93 0.54
CA SER A 118 23.77 4.96 0.68
C SER A 118 24.19 5.42 2.09
N LEU A 119 24.87 4.51 2.79
CA LEU A 119 26.01 4.64 3.72
C LEU A 119 26.00 3.41 4.67
N GLU A 120 26.61 2.28 4.27
CA GLU A 120 27.96 1.79 4.69
C GLU A 120 27.80 0.53 5.63
N PRO A 121 28.80 -0.37 5.80
CA PRO A 121 28.71 -1.75 5.30
C PRO A 121 28.81 -2.88 6.36
N ASN A 122 28.55 -4.10 5.88
CA ASN A 122 28.87 -5.43 6.45
C ASN A 122 29.80 -5.49 7.67
N VAL A 123 29.36 -6.22 8.72
CA VAL A 123 30.25 -7.09 9.51
C VAL A 123 29.63 -8.47 9.66
N SER A 124 30.36 -9.47 9.18
CA SER A 124 30.11 -10.90 9.33
C SER A 124 30.32 -11.33 10.78
N SER A 125 29.38 -12.11 11.33
CA SER A 125 29.74 -13.19 12.26
C SER A 125 28.71 -14.31 12.23
N THR A 126 29.22 -15.49 11.87
CA THR A 126 28.62 -16.81 11.97
C THR A 126 28.42 -17.21 13.43
N GLN A 127 27.24 -17.75 13.79
CA GLN A 127 27.15 -18.86 14.73
C GLN A 127 25.75 -19.51 14.75
N LEU A 128 25.74 -20.82 14.48
CA LEU A 128 24.61 -21.74 14.66
C LEU A 128 24.18 -21.80 16.12
N ALA A 129 22.86 -21.81 16.37
CA ALA A 129 22.29 -22.54 17.50
C ALA A 129 20.91 -23.09 17.12
N GLN A 130 20.85 -24.42 17.04
CA GLN A 130 19.64 -25.22 16.99
C GLN A 130 18.78 -24.93 18.22
N LEU A 131 17.47 -24.77 18.06
CA LEU A 131 16.53 -25.08 19.14
C LEU A 131 15.33 -25.86 18.62
N LYS A 132 15.26 -27.06 19.19
CA LYS A 132 14.37 -28.17 18.91
C LYS A 132 12.91 -27.80 19.13
N SER A 133 12.09 -28.38 18.26
CA SER A 133 10.68 -28.70 18.51
C SER A 133 10.49 -29.46 19.83
N ALA A 134 9.45 -29.06 20.57
CA ALA A 134 8.78 -29.91 21.55
C ALA A 134 7.27 -29.63 21.52
N SER A 135 6.55 -30.56 20.92
CA SER A 135 5.10 -30.74 21.04
C SER A 135 4.71 -31.10 22.48
N GLY A 136 3.54 -30.67 22.95
CA GLY A 136 2.89 -31.31 24.11
C GLY A 136 1.79 -30.49 24.79
N ALA A 137 0.55 -30.75 24.38
CA ALA A 137 -0.76 -30.46 24.98
C ALA A 137 -0.86 -30.13 26.49
N SER A 138 -1.81 -29.26 26.87
CA SER A 138 -3.12 -29.71 27.39
C SER A 138 -4.04 -28.52 27.70
N SER A 139 -5.27 -28.63 27.21
CA SER A 139 -6.42 -27.86 27.67
C SER A 139 -6.71 -28.18 29.14
N THR A 140 -7.08 -27.15 29.91
CA THR A 140 -8.01 -27.30 31.03
C THR A 140 -8.82 -26.02 31.17
N LEU A 141 -10.14 -26.22 31.18
CA LEU A 141 -11.19 -25.28 31.51
C LEU A 141 -10.89 -24.54 32.81
N VAL A 142 -11.10 -23.22 32.84
CA VAL A 142 -11.32 -22.47 34.07
C VAL A 142 -12.65 -21.73 33.94
N GLU A 143 -13.47 -21.97 34.95
CA GLU A 143 -14.88 -21.58 35.06
C GLU A 143 -15.11 -20.07 35.19
N LYS A 144 -16.26 -19.65 34.67
CA LYS A 144 -16.92 -18.36 34.95
C LYS A 144 -17.05 -18.11 36.46
N SER A 145 -16.52 -16.98 36.92
CA SER A 145 -17.10 -16.26 38.07
C SER A 145 -16.95 -14.75 37.88
N GLY A 146 -18.05 -14.04 38.11
CA GLY A 146 -18.24 -12.64 37.77
C GLY A 146 -17.50 -11.65 38.66
N GLY A 147 -17.15 -10.52 38.04
CA GLY A 147 -16.55 -9.34 38.62
C GLY A 147 -15.88 -8.57 37.48
N ALA A 148 -16.56 -7.56 36.95
CA ALA A 148 -16.06 -6.72 35.87
C ALA A 148 -14.77 -6.01 36.30
N ALA A 149 -13.63 -6.58 35.92
CA ALA A 149 -12.40 -5.84 35.73
C ALA A 149 -12.34 -5.53 34.23
N GLU A 150 -12.14 -4.26 33.86
CA GLU A 150 -11.80 -3.92 32.48
C GLU A 150 -10.63 -4.81 32.03
N PRO A 151 -10.71 -5.43 30.84
CA PRO A 151 -9.59 -6.20 30.33
C PRO A 151 -8.38 -5.26 30.24
N LYS A 152 -7.33 -5.58 30.99
CA LYS A 152 -6.08 -4.83 30.95
C LYS A 152 -5.53 -4.89 29.53
N GLU A 153 -5.06 -3.75 29.01
CA GLU A 153 -4.34 -3.67 27.73
C GLU A 153 -3.19 -4.70 27.76
N GLU A 154 -3.19 -5.61 26.79
CA GLU A 154 -2.16 -6.65 26.69
C GLU A 154 -0.88 -6.04 26.07
N PRO A 155 0.32 -6.40 26.53
CA PRO A 155 1.55 -5.90 25.94
C PRO A 155 1.61 -6.29 24.46
N PHE A 156 2.02 -5.36 23.59
CA PHE A 156 2.20 -5.61 22.15
C PHE A 156 3.00 -6.89 21.91
N ILE A 157 2.37 -7.87 21.27
CA ILE A 157 3.06 -9.06 20.78
C ILE A 157 3.69 -8.68 19.45
N ASP A 158 5.02 -8.53 19.44
CA ASP A 158 5.76 -8.24 18.22
C ASP A 158 5.78 -9.51 17.33
N THR A 159 4.79 -9.59 16.45
CA THR A 159 4.59 -10.71 15.54
C THR A 159 5.11 -10.31 14.17
N ILE A 160 6.02 -11.10 13.62
CA ILE A 160 6.50 -10.92 12.24
C ILE A 160 5.34 -11.23 11.30
N ASN A 161 4.95 -10.26 10.49
CA ASN A 161 3.98 -10.47 9.42
C ASN A 161 4.59 -11.32 8.30
N VAL A 162 3.77 -12.22 7.76
CA VAL A 162 4.15 -13.10 6.66
C VAL A 162 3.05 -13.04 5.61
N LEU A 163 3.40 -12.54 4.42
CA LEU A 163 2.47 -12.45 3.30
C LEU A 163 2.68 -13.59 2.31
N SER A 164 1.61 -14.25 1.88
CA SER A 164 1.66 -15.24 0.80
C SER A 164 1.49 -14.55 -0.54
N VAL A 165 2.60 -14.32 -1.25
CA VAL A 165 2.60 -13.54 -2.49
C VAL A 165 2.51 -14.45 -3.72
N THR A 166 1.62 -14.13 -4.66
CA THR A 166 1.55 -14.75 -5.99
C THR A 166 1.91 -13.75 -7.07
N ASN A 167 2.54 -14.19 -8.16
CA ASN A 167 2.86 -13.28 -9.25
C ASN A 167 1.60 -12.87 -10.01
N ARG A 168 1.29 -11.57 -10.01
CA ARG A 168 0.17 -10.98 -10.76
C ARG A 168 0.62 -9.96 -11.81
N GLY A 169 1.91 -9.90 -12.11
CA GLY A 169 2.49 -8.92 -13.03
C GLY A 169 2.93 -7.64 -12.32
N LEU A 170 2.99 -6.54 -13.06
CA LEU A 170 3.42 -5.24 -12.54
C LEU A 170 2.36 -4.64 -11.60
N ASP A 171 2.80 -3.99 -10.53
CA ASP A 171 1.93 -3.20 -9.66
C ASP A 171 1.55 -1.93 -10.40
N ALA A 172 0.28 -1.52 -10.37
CA ALA A 172 -0.18 -0.35 -11.10
C ALA A 172 -1.08 0.58 -10.29
N ASP A 173 -0.75 1.86 -10.37
CA ASP A 173 -1.51 2.97 -9.79
C ASP A 173 -2.15 3.78 -10.91
N ILE A 174 -3.41 4.17 -10.71
CA ILE A 174 -4.22 4.88 -11.68
C ILE A 174 -4.73 6.18 -11.03
N TRP A 175 -4.45 7.30 -11.66
CA TRP A 175 -4.99 8.60 -11.28
C TRP A 175 -6.01 9.07 -12.32
N LEU A 176 -7.14 9.53 -11.81
CA LEU A 176 -8.16 10.21 -12.60
C LEU A 176 -7.93 11.71 -12.54
N TYR A 177 -7.92 12.35 -13.71
CA TYR A 177 -7.70 13.79 -13.86
C TYR A 177 -8.99 14.49 -14.22
N ASP A 178 -9.32 15.57 -13.51
CA ASP A 178 -10.50 16.40 -13.75
C ASP A 178 -10.06 17.80 -14.20
N SER A 179 -10.13 18.08 -15.51
CA SER A 179 -9.76 19.40 -16.02
C SER A 179 -10.60 20.53 -15.45
N ALA A 180 -11.86 20.28 -15.04
CA ALA A 180 -12.72 21.33 -14.49
C ALA A 180 -12.21 21.84 -13.14
N ARG A 181 -11.53 20.98 -12.37
CA ARG A 181 -10.82 21.35 -11.14
C ARG A 181 -9.47 22.02 -11.40
N ASN A 182 -9.00 22.01 -12.65
CA ASN A 182 -7.71 22.52 -13.09
C ASN A 182 -7.85 23.67 -14.10
N ASP A 183 -8.79 24.59 -13.84
CA ASP A 183 -9.06 25.77 -14.68
C ASP A 183 -9.43 25.43 -16.15
N GLY A 184 -9.98 24.23 -16.39
CA GLY A 184 -10.33 23.74 -17.73
C GLY A 184 -9.12 23.29 -18.56
N ARG A 185 -7.94 23.12 -17.96
CA ARG A 185 -6.73 22.66 -18.65
C ARG A 185 -6.72 21.14 -18.79
N GLY A 186 -6.56 20.62 -20.00
CA GLY A 186 -6.34 19.18 -20.25
C GLY A 186 -4.94 18.73 -19.85
N LEU A 187 -4.68 17.41 -19.86
CA LEU A 187 -3.35 16.87 -19.58
C LEU A 187 -2.33 17.31 -20.66
N ASP A 188 -2.77 17.54 -21.89
CA ASP A 188 -1.97 18.09 -22.99
C ASP A 188 -1.41 19.49 -22.71
N TYR A 189 -1.99 20.25 -21.79
CA TYR A 189 -1.41 21.53 -21.34
C TYR A 189 -0.01 21.33 -20.76
N TYR A 190 0.25 20.14 -20.20
CA TYR A 190 1.53 19.72 -19.68
C TYR A 190 2.31 18.92 -20.73
N ASP A 191 2.21 19.28 -22.01
CA ASP A 191 3.16 18.87 -23.04
C ASP A 191 4.54 19.44 -22.71
N ILE A 192 5.21 18.76 -21.76
CA ILE A 192 6.41 19.23 -21.08
C ILE A 192 7.63 18.86 -21.93
N GLU A 193 8.52 19.84 -22.16
CA GLU A 193 9.84 19.59 -22.72
C GLU A 193 10.55 18.48 -21.93
N HIS A 194 11.26 17.57 -22.62
CA HIS A 194 11.94 16.35 -22.14
C HIS A 194 12.67 16.44 -20.77
N ASN A 195 12.95 17.65 -20.26
CA ASN A 195 13.82 17.89 -19.11
C ASN A 195 13.13 18.55 -17.90
N SER A 196 11.81 18.80 -17.88
CA SER A 196 11.19 19.63 -16.83
C SER A 196 10.05 19.01 -15.99
N LYS A 197 10.02 17.67 -15.83
CA LYS A 197 9.17 16.82 -14.95
C LYS A 197 8.06 16.06 -15.72
N SER A 198 7.74 14.83 -15.30
CA SER A 198 6.56 14.12 -15.84
C SER A 198 5.27 14.66 -15.21
N ILE A 199 4.21 14.76 -16.01
CA ILE A 199 2.87 15.18 -15.56
C ILE A 199 2.38 14.32 -14.39
N LEU A 200 2.65 13.02 -14.45
CA LEU A 200 2.35 12.07 -13.39
C LEU A 200 3.07 12.47 -12.11
N LYS A 201 4.36 12.80 -12.15
CA LYS A 201 5.12 13.18 -10.96
C LYS A 201 4.58 14.46 -10.32
N GLU A 202 4.15 15.45 -11.11
CA GLU A 202 3.53 16.66 -10.56
C GLU A 202 2.14 16.40 -9.98
N TRP A 203 1.33 15.60 -10.68
CA TRP A 203 -0.03 15.28 -10.25
C TRP A 203 -0.05 14.38 -9.02
N SER A 204 0.65 13.24 -9.06
CA SER A 204 0.74 12.27 -7.96
C SER A 204 1.35 12.86 -6.70
N ALA A 205 2.18 13.90 -6.79
CA ALA A 205 2.73 14.62 -5.64
C ALA A 205 1.70 15.45 -4.85
N SER A 206 0.47 15.59 -5.34
CA SER A 206 -0.60 16.31 -4.64
C SER A 206 -1.96 15.61 -4.67
N HIS A 207 -2.05 14.43 -5.28
CA HIS A 207 -3.30 13.69 -5.46
C HIS A 207 -3.13 12.22 -5.10
N HIS A 208 -4.08 11.71 -4.31
CA HIS A 208 -4.18 10.29 -3.98
C HIS A 208 -4.50 9.44 -5.22
N VAL A 209 -4.09 8.17 -5.16
CA VAL A 209 -4.36 7.17 -6.20
C VAL A 209 -5.87 6.99 -6.32
N SER A 210 -6.41 7.05 -7.54
CA SER A 210 -7.86 6.92 -7.79
C SER A 210 -8.32 5.48 -7.95
N ALA A 211 -7.43 4.60 -8.41
CA ALA A 211 -7.64 3.16 -8.50
C ALA A 211 -6.28 2.44 -8.54
N THR A 212 -6.25 1.19 -8.09
CA THR A 212 -5.08 0.30 -8.19
C THR A 212 -5.39 -0.92 -9.05
N SER A 213 -4.33 -1.52 -9.63
CA SER A 213 -4.40 -2.81 -10.29
C SER A 213 -3.06 -3.53 -10.37
N THR A 214 -3.08 -4.71 -11.01
CA THR A 214 -1.93 -5.52 -11.39
C THR A 214 -1.97 -5.84 -12.89
N PHE A 215 -0.85 -5.66 -13.59
CA PHE A 215 -0.72 -5.83 -15.03
C PHE A 215 0.20 -7.01 -15.36
N ASN A 216 -0.40 -8.17 -15.64
CA ASN A 216 0.32 -9.35 -16.14
C ASN A 216 0.43 -9.39 -17.69
N ASP A 217 -0.08 -8.35 -18.34
CA ASP A 217 -0.06 -8.16 -19.78
C ASP A 217 -0.03 -6.65 -20.07
N LEU A 218 0.77 -6.25 -21.06
CA LEU A 218 0.91 -4.89 -21.55
C LEU A 218 0.15 -4.66 -22.86
N TYR A 219 -0.89 -5.46 -23.14
CA TYR A 219 -1.84 -5.31 -24.26
C TYR A 219 -3.21 -4.78 -23.79
N TYR A 220 -3.46 -3.48 -23.83
CA TYR A 220 -4.77 -2.94 -23.45
C TYR A 220 -5.15 -1.69 -24.23
N TYR A 221 -6.47 -1.56 -24.36
CA TYR A 221 -7.14 -0.54 -25.12
C TYR A 221 -8.42 -0.12 -24.36
N SER A 222 -8.80 1.14 -24.50
CA SER A 222 -10.06 1.67 -24.00
C SER A 222 -10.51 2.87 -24.83
N GLY A 223 -11.79 3.21 -24.78
CA GLY A 223 -12.35 4.40 -25.45
C GLY A 223 -12.43 4.34 -26.98
N GLN A 224 -12.08 5.47 -27.61
CA GLN A 224 -12.14 5.67 -29.05
C GLN A 224 -11.17 4.71 -29.75
N GLN A 225 -11.71 3.67 -30.38
CA GLN A 225 -11.04 2.77 -31.32
C GLN A 225 -10.35 1.54 -30.73
N ALA A 226 -11.13 0.46 -30.70
CA ALA A 226 -10.63 -0.87 -31.04
C ALA A 226 -9.81 -0.86 -32.34
N ASP A 227 -10.27 -0.15 -33.39
CA ASP A 227 -9.67 -0.14 -34.72
C ASP A 227 -8.92 1.19 -35.00
N PRO A 228 -7.57 1.22 -34.87
CA PRO A 228 -6.76 2.45 -34.99
C PRO A 228 -6.79 3.10 -36.39
N GLY A 229 -7.49 2.51 -37.37
CA GLY A 229 -7.52 2.96 -38.75
C GLY A 229 -8.72 3.84 -39.17
N TYR A 230 -9.81 3.93 -38.38
CA TYR A 230 -11.02 4.61 -38.87
C TYR A 230 -11.86 5.30 -37.76
N PHE A 231 -11.94 6.63 -37.82
CA PHE A 231 -12.87 7.44 -37.01
C PHE A 231 -14.02 7.87 -37.92
N ASP A 232 -15.19 7.23 -37.78
CA ASP A 232 -16.38 7.61 -38.55
C ASP A 232 -17.11 8.78 -37.88
N ALA A 233 -16.82 10.00 -38.35
CA ALA A 233 -17.49 11.21 -37.89
C ALA A 233 -18.79 11.52 -38.66
N SER A 234 -19.21 10.67 -39.60
CA SER A 234 -20.39 10.95 -40.45
C SER A 234 -21.70 10.90 -39.67
N ASP A 235 -21.77 10.07 -38.64
CA ASP A 235 -22.88 10.02 -37.68
C ASP A 235 -22.58 10.90 -36.46
N SER A 236 -23.31 12.01 -36.33
CA SER A 236 -23.17 12.95 -35.22
C SER A 236 -23.39 12.34 -33.82
N ALA A 237 -24.24 11.32 -33.69
CA ALA A 237 -24.50 10.67 -32.41
C ALA A 237 -23.33 9.75 -32.02
N LYS A 238 -22.77 9.00 -32.98
CA LYS A 238 -21.55 8.22 -32.78
C LYS A 238 -20.37 9.14 -32.44
N ALA A 239 -20.17 10.20 -33.22
CA ALA A 239 -19.13 11.19 -32.97
C ALA A 239 -19.26 11.85 -31.59
N SER A 240 -20.48 12.12 -31.12
CA SER A 240 -20.72 12.69 -29.78
C SER A 240 -20.33 11.74 -28.66
N ARG A 241 -20.70 10.44 -28.75
CA ARG A 241 -20.33 9.43 -27.75
C ARG A 241 -18.82 9.22 -27.71
N LEU A 242 -18.20 9.12 -28.88
CA LEU A 242 -16.76 8.94 -28.99
C LEU A 242 -16.01 10.14 -28.40
N ARG A 243 -16.43 11.38 -28.68
CA ARG A 243 -15.79 12.60 -28.18
C ARG A 243 -16.09 12.92 -26.72
N ASP A 244 -16.94 12.14 -26.05
CA ASP A 244 -17.13 12.28 -24.61
C ASP A 244 -15.81 12.03 -23.89
N ARG A 245 -15.42 12.93 -22.99
CA ARG A 245 -14.17 12.78 -22.24
C ARG A 245 -14.41 12.10 -20.90
N THR A 246 -15.67 11.92 -20.50
CA THR A 246 -16.03 11.23 -19.27
C THR A 246 -15.90 9.72 -19.49
N PRO A 247 -15.07 9.00 -18.72
CA PRO A 247 -14.94 7.57 -18.85
C PRO A 247 -16.17 6.89 -18.24
N THR A 248 -16.55 5.77 -18.83
CA THR A 248 -17.51 4.87 -18.20
C THR A 248 -16.81 3.97 -17.18
N ALA A 249 -17.56 3.44 -16.21
CA ALA A 249 -17.03 2.46 -15.26
C ALA A 249 -16.44 1.22 -15.96
N MET A 250 -17.00 0.82 -17.10
CA MET A 250 -16.48 -0.29 -17.91
C MET A 250 -15.12 0.05 -18.53
N GLU A 251 -14.93 1.28 -19.00
CA GLU A 251 -13.66 1.70 -19.62
C GLU A 251 -12.52 1.78 -18.61
N LEU A 252 -12.80 2.26 -17.40
CA LEU A 252 -11.81 2.20 -16.32
C LEU A 252 -11.51 0.77 -15.91
N ALA A 253 -12.54 -0.07 -15.81
CA ALA A 253 -12.36 -1.49 -15.50
C ALA A 253 -11.49 -2.20 -16.54
N LYS A 254 -11.56 -1.81 -17.82
CA LYS A 254 -10.66 -2.31 -18.88
C LYS A 254 -9.23 -1.82 -18.73
N ILE A 255 -9.04 -0.52 -18.46
CA ILE A 255 -7.71 0.07 -18.21
C ILE A 255 -7.07 -0.65 -17.03
N GLY A 256 -7.78 -0.71 -15.91
CA GLY A 256 -7.35 -1.41 -14.70
C GLY A 256 -7.50 -2.92 -14.74
N ARG A 257 -7.73 -3.54 -15.90
CA ARG A 257 -7.67 -5.01 -16.07
C ARG A 257 -8.63 -5.85 -15.21
N ALA A 258 -9.81 -5.33 -14.88
CA ALA A 258 -10.80 -6.08 -14.11
C ALA A 258 -11.21 -7.38 -14.82
N SER A 259 -11.26 -8.47 -14.07
CA SER A 259 -11.61 -9.80 -14.61
C SER A 259 -13.06 -9.92 -15.09
N ASN A 260 -13.95 -9.09 -14.54
CA ASN A 260 -15.37 -9.02 -14.91
C ASN A 260 -15.68 -7.96 -15.97
N ALA A 261 -14.68 -7.21 -16.45
CA ALA A 261 -14.90 -6.25 -17.52
C ALA A 261 -15.25 -6.98 -18.83
N ASP A 262 -16.20 -6.42 -19.56
CA ASP A 262 -16.56 -6.90 -20.89
C ASP A 262 -15.64 -6.30 -21.94
N TYR A 263 -14.54 -6.98 -22.19
CA TYR A 263 -13.58 -6.62 -23.23
C TYR A 263 -14.13 -6.77 -24.66
N ALA A 264 -15.26 -7.47 -24.85
CA ALA A 264 -15.83 -7.66 -26.17
C ALA A 264 -16.60 -6.44 -26.68
N ASN A 265 -16.97 -5.47 -25.84
CA ASN A 265 -17.79 -4.33 -26.26
C ASN A 265 -17.07 -3.01 -26.07
N ASP A 266 -16.93 -2.18 -27.10
CA ASP A 266 -16.35 -0.84 -26.97
C ASP A 266 -17.39 0.22 -26.49
N ARG A 267 -17.00 1.51 -26.48
CA ARG A 267 -17.89 2.62 -26.12
C ARG A 267 -19.13 2.70 -27.01
N LEU A 268 -19.06 2.22 -28.24
CA LEU A 268 -20.19 2.15 -29.19
C LEU A 268 -21.01 0.87 -29.05
N SER A 269 -20.64 -0.02 -28.12
CA SER A 269 -21.19 -1.38 -27.98
C SER A 269 -21.08 -2.20 -29.28
N GLU A 270 -20.05 -1.92 -30.07
CA GLU A 270 -19.71 -2.72 -31.24
C GLU A 270 -18.78 -3.85 -30.78
N ASN A 271 -19.06 -5.08 -31.23
CA ASN A 271 -18.30 -6.26 -30.83
C ASN A 271 -16.85 -6.14 -31.33
N MET A 272 -15.94 -6.00 -30.40
CA MET A 272 -14.50 -6.08 -30.60
C MET A 272 -14.12 -7.50 -30.96
N THR A 273 -13.74 -7.71 -32.23
CA THR A 273 -13.22 -9.01 -32.68
C THR A 273 -11.78 -9.22 -32.22
N SER A 274 -11.36 -10.48 -32.16
CA SER A 274 -9.99 -10.93 -31.83
C SER A 274 -9.02 -10.55 -32.97
N PRO A 275 -8.54 -9.31 -32.99
CA PRO A 275 -7.24 -9.08 -32.37
C PRO A 275 -7.30 -8.22 -31.12
N PHE A 276 -8.41 -7.54 -30.87
CA PHE A 276 -8.42 -6.45 -29.90
C PHE A 276 -8.68 -6.89 -28.48
N LYS A 277 -9.12 -8.10 -28.17
CA LYS A 277 -9.35 -8.50 -26.78
C LYS A 277 -8.01 -8.80 -26.09
N PRO A 278 -7.78 -8.41 -24.82
CA PRO A 278 -6.55 -8.80 -24.16
C PRO A 278 -6.45 -10.29 -23.98
N HIS A 279 -5.22 -10.78 -24.07
CA HIS A 279 -4.93 -12.20 -24.01
C HIS A 279 -5.00 -12.72 -22.58
N ASN A 280 -4.69 -11.86 -21.60
CA ASN A 280 -4.78 -12.17 -20.18
C ASN A 280 -5.75 -11.21 -19.45
N LEU A 281 -6.68 -11.78 -18.68
CA LEU A 281 -7.76 -11.04 -18.01
C LEU A 281 -7.68 -11.13 -16.48
N ASN A 282 -6.52 -11.51 -15.94
CA ASN A 282 -6.37 -11.82 -14.50
C ASN A 282 -5.88 -10.64 -13.66
N GLY A 283 -6.03 -9.40 -14.14
CA GLY A 283 -5.69 -8.20 -13.37
C GLY A 283 -6.65 -7.95 -12.21
N HIS A 284 -6.19 -7.21 -11.20
CA HIS A 284 -6.91 -6.96 -9.97
C HIS A 284 -7.35 -5.50 -9.83
N TYR A 285 -8.43 -5.12 -10.50
CA TYR A 285 -8.91 -3.75 -10.45
C TYR A 285 -9.66 -3.42 -9.15
N LYS A 286 -9.24 -2.33 -8.49
CA LYS A 286 -10.00 -1.70 -7.40
C LYS A 286 -10.20 -0.22 -7.66
N LEU A 287 -11.45 0.23 -7.59
CA LEU A 287 -11.80 1.63 -7.80
C LEU A 287 -12.07 2.33 -6.47
N TYR A 288 -11.27 3.35 -6.16
CA TYR A 288 -11.45 4.18 -4.97
C TYR A 288 -12.42 5.35 -5.20
N ASP A 289 -12.93 5.56 -6.42
CA ASP A 289 -13.98 6.55 -6.73
C ASP A 289 -15.22 5.90 -7.34
N SER A 290 -16.29 5.79 -6.55
CA SER A 290 -17.58 5.27 -6.99
C SER A 290 -18.30 6.13 -8.05
N LYS A 291 -17.98 7.42 -8.15
CA LYS A 291 -18.61 8.34 -9.10
C LYS A 291 -17.53 9.10 -9.85
N ILE A 292 -17.20 8.55 -11.01
CA ILE A 292 -16.14 9.07 -11.86
C ILE A 292 -16.44 10.51 -12.30
N THR A 293 -15.66 11.46 -11.79
CA THR A 293 -15.61 12.84 -12.29
C THR A 293 -14.21 13.11 -12.81
N ALA A 294 -13.97 12.73 -14.07
CA ALA A 294 -12.68 12.89 -14.67
C ALA A 294 -12.77 12.91 -16.20
N ASP A 295 -11.81 13.57 -16.81
CA ASP A 295 -11.69 13.73 -18.25
C ASP A 295 -10.28 13.42 -18.78
N GLY A 296 -9.42 12.82 -17.95
CA GLY A 296 -8.14 12.22 -18.32
C GLY A 296 -7.67 11.15 -17.31
N VAL A 297 -6.72 10.31 -17.71
CA VAL A 297 -6.17 9.22 -16.89
C VAL A 297 -4.66 9.18 -16.98
N MET A 298 -4.03 8.83 -15.87
CA MET A 298 -2.61 8.50 -15.80
C MET A 298 -2.47 7.12 -15.16
N VAL A 299 -1.65 6.27 -15.76
CA VAL A 299 -1.36 4.92 -15.26
C VAL A 299 0.15 4.81 -15.06
N SER A 300 0.56 4.41 -13.86
CA SER A 300 1.93 4.09 -13.50
C SER A 300 2.02 2.59 -13.28
N MET A 301 2.85 1.89 -14.03
CA MET A 301 3.13 0.46 -13.84
C MET A 301 4.57 0.31 -13.34
N ASP A 302 4.75 -0.37 -12.22
CA ASP A 302 6.05 -0.56 -11.58
C ASP A 302 6.26 -2.03 -11.21
N GLY A 303 7.49 -2.52 -11.39
CA GLY A 303 7.82 -3.90 -11.03
C GLY A 303 9.08 -4.37 -11.73
N TRP A 304 9.05 -5.62 -12.17
CA TRP A 304 10.20 -6.32 -12.74
C TRP A 304 9.80 -7.11 -13.98
N ILE A 305 10.73 -7.23 -14.91
CA ILE A 305 10.60 -8.07 -16.09
C ILE A 305 11.71 -9.11 -16.10
N PHE A 306 11.31 -10.37 -16.02
CA PHE A 306 12.18 -11.52 -16.23
C PHE A 306 12.44 -11.70 -17.72
N ILE A 307 13.70 -11.90 -18.10
CA ILE A 307 14.11 -12.21 -19.47
C ILE A 307 15.02 -13.44 -19.41
N LYS A 308 14.56 -14.54 -20.01
CA LYS A 308 15.26 -15.82 -20.00
C LYS A 308 16.53 -15.79 -20.82
N ASN A 309 16.47 -15.32 -22.06
CA ASN A 309 17.62 -15.26 -22.96
C ASN A 309 17.83 -13.82 -23.42
N ARG A 310 19.00 -13.26 -23.12
CA ARG A 310 19.36 -11.88 -23.49
C ARG A 310 19.41 -11.68 -25.01
N SER A 311 19.66 -12.74 -25.77
CA SER A 311 19.72 -12.72 -27.23
C SER A 311 18.36 -12.64 -27.90
N ASP A 312 17.28 -12.96 -27.19
CA ASP A 312 15.94 -13.03 -27.77
C ASP A 312 15.32 -11.64 -27.95
N ILE A 313 15.82 -10.64 -27.22
CA ILE A 313 15.27 -9.30 -27.24
C ILE A 313 16.37 -8.23 -27.19
N ASN A 314 16.34 -7.32 -28.16
CA ASN A 314 17.24 -6.17 -28.21
C ASN A 314 16.53 -4.84 -27.86
N ASN A 315 15.24 -4.75 -28.16
CA ASN A 315 14.39 -3.58 -27.95
C ASN A 315 12.98 -4.07 -27.63
N PHE A 316 12.26 -3.33 -26.79
CA PHE A 316 10.80 -3.41 -26.82
C PHE A 316 10.26 -2.57 -27.97
N TYR A 317 9.10 -2.99 -28.48
CA TYR A 317 8.30 -2.19 -29.39
C TYR A 317 6.97 -1.90 -28.73
N TYR A 318 6.35 -0.78 -29.07
CA TYR A 318 4.99 -0.54 -28.64
C TYR A 318 4.16 0.20 -29.69
N ASP A 319 2.86 0.02 -29.60
CA ASP A 319 1.87 0.81 -30.33
C ASP A 319 1.28 1.84 -29.35
N ALA A 320 1.20 3.10 -29.80
CA ALA A 320 0.74 4.22 -29.00
C ALA A 320 -0.07 5.20 -29.84
N LYS A 321 -0.96 5.97 -29.23
CA LYS A 321 -1.74 7.03 -29.90
C LYS A 321 -1.09 8.39 -29.63
N PRO A 322 -0.51 9.10 -30.59
CA PRO A 322 0.41 10.17 -30.25
C PRO A 322 -0.33 11.45 -29.86
N GLU A 323 -1.46 11.80 -30.47
CA GLU A 323 -2.02 13.16 -30.32
C GLU A 323 -2.41 13.52 -28.89
N ARG A 324 -2.88 12.54 -28.10
CA ARG A 324 -3.48 12.76 -26.78
C ARG A 324 -3.01 11.76 -25.72
N GLN A 325 -1.92 11.06 -26.01
CA GLN A 325 -1.27 10.14 -25.07
C GLN A 325 0.20 10.50 -24.94
N SER A 326 0.75 10.36 -23.73
CA SER A 326 2.19 10.35 -23.49
C SER A 326 2.61 9.02 -22.86
N ILE A 327 3.85 8.62 -23.14
CA ILE A 327 4.44 7.37 -22.65
C ILE A 327 5.86 7.64 -22.17
N LYS A 328 6.17 7.13 -20.98
CA LYS A 328 7.53 6.98 -20.48
C LYS A 328 7.80 5.52 -20.21
N PHE A 329 8.94 5.02 -20.68
CA PHE A 329 9.36 3.65 -20.46
C PHE A 329 10.79 3.66 -19.91
N GLU A 330 10.93 3.28 -18.64
CA GLU A 330 12.19 3.07 -17.97
C GLU A 330 12.45 1.57 -17.75
N PHE A 331 13.70 1.16 -17.97
CA PHE A 331 14.13 -0.21 -17.86
C PHE A 331 15.57 -0.23 -17.33
N ASP A 332 15.82 -1.05 -16.30
CA ASP A 332 17.12 -1.20 -15.67
C ASP A 332 17.74 0.16 -15.29
N GLY A 333 16.93 1.00 -14.64
CA GLY A 333 17.33 2.34 -14.17
C GLY A 333 17.57 3.39 -15.26
N ARG A 334 17.23 3.08 -16.52
CA ARG A 334 17.44 3.97 -17.68
C ARG A 334 16.13 4.24 -18.38
N GLU A 335 15.91 5.49 -18.77
CA GLU A 335 14.84 5.82 -19.73
C GLU A 335 15.20 5.22 -21.08
N ILE A 336 14.38 4.29 -21.56
CA ILE A 336 14.57 3.63 -22.86
C ILE A 336 13.64 4.18 -23.94
N SER A 337 12.56 4.87 -23.56
CA SER A 337 11.69 5.59 -24.47
C SER A 337 10.92 6.69 -23.76
N TRP A 338 10.77 7.83 -24.43
CA TRP A 338 9.91 8.93 -24.04
C TRP A 338 9.14 9.42 -25.27
N GLN A 339 7.82 9.45 -25.16
CA GLN A 339 6.91 9.98 -26.16
C GLN A 339 6.01 11.03 -25.48
N PRO A 340 6.17 12.33 -25.81
CA PRO A 340 5.28 13.36 -25.30
C PRO A 340 3.92 13.34 -26.01
N PHE A 341 3.00 14.19 -25.57
CA PHE A 341 1.75 14.42 -26.29
C PHE A 341 2.06 14.96 -27.70
N GLY A 342 1.28 14.53 -28.67
CA GLY A 342 1.41 14.94 -30.06
C GLY A 342 0.64 16.23 -30.34
N SER A 343 1.02 16.92 -31.42
CA SER A 343 0.29 18.10 -31.86
C SER A 343 -1.11 17.72 -32.35
N ALA A 344 -2.14 18.38 -31.82
CA ALA A 344 -3.53 18.24 -32.23
C ALA A 344 -3.72 18.51 -33.73
N SER A 345 -3.95 17.46 -34.53
CA SER A 345 -3.84 17.57 -36.00
C SER A 345 -5.15 17.92 -36.71
N LYS A 346 -6.32 17.54 -36.13
CA LYS A 346 -7.66 17.74 -36.72
C LYS A 346 -8.74 18.12 -35.69
N ASN A 347 -9.64 19.05 -36.04
CA ASN A 347 -10.73 19.52 -35.18
C ASN A 347 -10.30 19.93 -33.75
N GLY A 348 -9.14 20.59 -33.62
CA GLY A 348 -8.56 20.92 -32.30
C GLY A 348 -8.14 19.66 -31.52
N GLY A 349 -7.71 18.64 -32.25
CA GLY A 349 -7.37 17.31 -31.74
C GLY A 349 -8.59 16.46 -31.44
N ARG A 350 -9.84 16.94 -31.61
CA ARG A 350 -11.09 16.20 -31.29
C ARG A 350 -11.26 14.90 -32.07
N ASP A 351 -10.68 14.85 -33.26
CA ASP A 351 -10.67 13.67 -34.11
C ASP A 351 -9.21 13.25 -34.26
N GLU A 352 -8.86 12.10 -33.70
CA GLU A 352 -7.45 11.66 -33.67
C GLU A 352 -6.99 11.12 -35.02
N GLY A 353 -5.73 11.34 -35.34
CA GLY A 353 -5.01 10.65 -36.41
C GLY A 353 -4.70 9.18 -36.11
N ASN A 354 -4.01 8.56 -37.06
CA ASN A 354 -3.55 7.18 -36.92
C ASN A 354 -2.47 7.06 -35.81
N ALA A 355 -2.48 5.92 -35.12
CA ALA A 355 -1.41 5.54 -34.20
C ALA A 355 -0.13 5.16 -34.97
N PRO A 356 1.07 5.64 -34.57
CA PRO A 356 2.32 4.99 -34.95
C PRO A 356 2.31 3.57 -34.37
N GLN A 357 2.59 2.61 -35.24
CA GLN A 357 2.71 1.20 -34.90
C GLN A 357 4.18 0.79 -34.91
N GLY A 358 4.56 -0.07 -33.96
CA GLY A 358 5.90 -0.60 -33.85
C GLY A 358 6.95 0.45 -33.50
N VAL A 359 6.62 1.40 -32.62
CA VAL A 359 7.60 2.35 -32.08
C VAL A 359 8.66 1.57 -31.30
N SER A 360 9.90 1.63 -31.74
CA SER A 360 11.02 0.97 -31.04
C SER A 360 11.49 1.82 -29.88
N THR A 361 11.67 1.19 -28.72
CA THR A 361 12.50 1.71 -27.64
C THR A 361 13.99 1.73 -28.06
N SER A 362 14.83 2.40 -27.27
CA SER A 362 16.29 2.24 -27.38
C SER A 362 16.75 0.83 -26.97
N SER A 363 17.99 0.47 -27.30
CA SER A 363 18.48 -0.89 -27.04
C SER A 363 18.58 -1.17 -25.54
N LEU A 364 18.08 -2.34 -25.14
CA LEU A 364 18.09 -2.79 -23.75
C LEU A 364 19.52 -3.05 -23.24
N ASN A 365 20.46 -3.38 -24.14
CA ASN A 365 21.85 -3.73 -23.82
C ASN A 365 21.96 -4.79 -22.71
N LEU A 366 21.17 -5.86 -22.81
CA LEU A 366 21.12 -6.92 -21.81
C LEU A 366 22.47 -7.63 -21.67
N THR A 367 22.93 -7.80 -20.44
CA THR A 367 24.23 -8.40 -20.14
C THR A 367 24.12 -9.85 -19.71
N GLU A 368 22.97 -10.29 -19.19
CA GLU A 368 22.81 -11.60 -18.54
C GLU A 368 21.54 -12.33 -19.00
N ASP A 369 21.66 -13.66 -19.16
CA ASP A 369 20.52 -14.56 -19.30
C ASP A 369 19.88 -14.82 -17.92
N TYR A 370 18.60 -15.16 -17.89
CA TYR A 370 17.78 -15.37 -16.68
C TYR A 370 17.85 -14.17 -15.73
N GLY A 371 17.73 -12.97 -16.30
CA GLY A 371 17.80 -11.71 -15.58
C GLY A 371 16.41 -11.18 -15.24
N PHE A 372 16.28 -10.56 -14.08
CA PHE A 372 15.12 -9.76 -13.70
C PHE A 372 15.55 -8.31 -13.67
N TYR A 373 14.94 -7.49 -14.53
CA TYR A 373 15.28 -6.10 -14.72
C TYR A 373 14.15 -5.24 -14.17
N LYS A 374 14.48 -4.21 -13.40
CA LYS A 374 13.50 -3.25 -12.90
C LYS A 374 12.85 -2.53 -14.07
N VAL A 375 11.54 -2.38 -14.05
CA VAL A 375 10.77 -1.70 -15.09
C VAL A 375 9.78 -0.72 -14.48
N HIS A 376 9.65 0.44 -15.12
CA HIS A 376 8.65 1.44 -14.80
C HIS A 376 8.08 2.03 -16.09
N ILE A 377 6.75 2.05 -16.21
CA ILE A 377 6.06 2.53 -17.40
C ILE A 377 4.97 3.52 -16.95
N GLU A 378 5.07 4.75 -17.44
CA GLU A 378 4.04 5.77 -17.26
C GLU A 378 3.30 5.94 -18.57
N VAL A 379 1.97 5.99 -18.53
CA VAL A 379 1.16 6.31 -19.69
C VAL A 379 0.02 7.21 -19.27
N SER A 380 -0.13 8.34 -19.95
CA SER A 380 -1.18 9.32 -19.67
C SER A 380 -2.02 9.54 -20.91
N ASP A 381 -3.33 9.67 -20.76
CA ASP A 381 -4.27 9.91 -21.87
C ASP A 381 -5.35 10.91 -21.44
N ASP A 382 -5.65 11.91 -22.27
CA ASP A 382 -6.54 13.00 -21.89
C ASP A 382 -7.99 12.87 -22.40
N ARG A 383 -8.35 11.68 -22.89
CA ARG A 383 -9.68 11.34 -23.44
C ARG A 383 -10.16 9.93 -23.15
N TYR A 384 -9.40 9.16 -22.38
CA TYR A 384 -9.62 7.74 -22.17
C TYR A 384 -9.65 6.94 -23.48
N SER A 385 -8.96 7.44 -24.52
CA SER A 385 -8.76 6.73 -25.79
C SER A 385 -7.46 5.92 -25.75
N TYR A 386 -7.31 5.23 -24.63
CA TYR A 386 -6.04 4.68 -24.19
C TYR A 386 -5.66 3.48 -25.06
N ASN A 387 -4.45 3.47 -25.62
CA ASN A 387 -3.86 2.29 -26.25
C ASN A 387 -2.41 2.17 -25.81
N PHE A 388 -2.07 1.10 -25.11
CA PHE A 388 -0.69 0.72 -24.89
C PHE A 388 -0.57 -0.77 -25.17
N THR A 389 0.20 -1.08 -26.20
CA THR A 389 0.51 -2.46 -26.56
C THR A 389 2.01 -2.62 -26.68
N ALA A 390 2.62 -3.44 -25.84
CA ALA A 390 4.07 -3.68 -25.88
C ALA A 390 4.43 -5.09 -26.37
N PHE A 391 5.51 -5.17 -27.16
CA PHE A 391 6.00 -6.36 -27.82
C PHE A 391 7.48 -6.62 -27.54
N SER A 392 7.86 -7.90 -27.50
CA SER A 392 9.23 -8.38 -27.24
C SER A 392 10.20 -8.29 -28.44
N GLY A 393 9.79 -7.72 -29.57
CA GLY A 393 10.68 -7.41 -30.69
C GLY A 393 11.22 -8.59 -31.52
N ILE A 394 10.59 -9.76 -31.42
CA ILE A 394 11.01 -10.97 -32.14
C ILE A 394 10.45 -11.01 -33.56
N SER A 395 11.24 -10.67 -34.59
CA SER A 395 10.92 -11.05 -35.97
C SER A 395 10.98 -12.59 -36.14
N PRO A 396 10.07 -13.24 -36.89
CA PRO A 396 9.11 -12.65 -37.83
C PRO A 396 7.77 -12.19 -37.21
N THR A 397 7.55 -12.40 -35.92
CA THR A 397 6.28 -12.08 -35.26
C THR A 397 6.54 -11.46 -33.89
N ASN A 398 6.63 -10.13 -33.84
CA ASN A 398 6.63 -9.39 -32.59
C ASN A 398 5.56 -10.00 -31.67
N LYS A 399 5.97 -10.64 -30.57
CA LYS A 399 5.02 -11.23 -29.62
C LYS A 399 4.63 -10.17 -28.62
N ILE A 400 3.35 -10.14 -28.28
CA ILE A 400 2.90 -9.41 -27.10
C ILE A 400 3.67 -9.97 -25.91
N ILE A 401 4.13 -9.10 -25.01
CA ILE A 401 5.03 -9.49 -23.91
C ILE A 401 4.45 -10.64 -23.07
N SER A 402 3.12 -10.68 -22.85
CA SER A 402 2.46 -11.76 -22.11
C SER A 402 2.52 -13.13 -22.80
N ASP A 403 2.60 -13.15 -24.13
CA ASP A 403 2.59 -14.37 -24.94
C ASP A 403 4.00 -14.94 -25.13
N ASP A 404 5.02 -14.17 -24.76
CA ASP A 404 6.39 -14.61 -24.85
C ASP A 404 6.72 -15.58 -23.69
N PRO A 405 7.03 -16.86 -23.95
CA PRO A 405 7.36 -17.81 -22.89
C PRO A 405 8.68 -17.46 -22.19
N ASN A 406 9.53 -16.63 -22.80
CA ASN A 406 10.85 -16.26 -22.28
C ASN A 406 10.83 -14.93 -21.51
N ILE A 407 9.67 -14.27 -21.42
CA ILE A 407 9.51 -13.01 -20.71
C ILE A 407 8.35 -13.13 -19.70
N LYS A 408 8.54 -12.63 -18.48
CA LYS A 408 7.50 -12.57 -17.46
C LYS A 408 7.52 -11.24 -16.72
N LEU A 409 6.35 -10.68 -16.49
CA LEU A 409 6.15 -9.52 -15.63
C LEU A 409 6.00 -9.99 -14.18
N VAL A 410 6.58 -9.27 -13.25
CA VAL A 410 6.67 -9.66 -11.84
C VAL A 410 6.51 -8.43 -10.93
N SER A 411 5.71 -8.55 -9.87
CA SER A 411 5.49 -7.48 -8.89
C SER A 411 6.68 -7.29 -7.97
N ASN A 412 6.72 -6.17 -7.24
CA ASN A 412 7.79 -5.89 -6.29
C ASN A 412 7.81 -6.89 -5.13
N ALA A 413 6.66 -7.13 -4.49
CA ALA A 413 6.53 -8.05 -3.37
C ALA A 413 6.94 -9.48 -3.76
N TYR A 414 6.57 -9.93 -4.97
CA TYR A 414 6.94 -11.26 -5.43
C TYR A 414 8.44 -11.39 -5.67
N MET A 415 9.08 -10.37 -6.26
CA MET A 415 10.53 -10.36 -6.41
C MET A 415 11.28 -10.39 -5.09
N GLU A 416 10.78 -9.69 -4.08
CA GLU A 416 11.37 -9.73 -2.75
C GLU A 416 11.22 -11.12 -2.11
N ALA A 417 10.05 -11.75 -2.25
CA ALA A 417 9.82 -13.12 -1.78
C ALA A 417 10.78 -14.11 -2.46
N LEU A 418 10.99 -14.01 -3.78
CA LEU A 418 11.98 -14.83 -4.49
C LEU A 418 13.40 -14.65 -3.94
N ALA A 419 13.78 -13.42 -3.62
CA ALA A 419 15.10 -13.10 -3.06
C ALA A 419 15.27 -13.69 -1.65
N GLN A 420 14.26 -13.56 -0.79
CA GLN A 420 14.27 -14.13 0.57
C GLN A 420 14.34 -15.67 0.55
N LYS A 421 13.61 -16.32 -0.38
CA LYS A 421 13.70 -17.77 -0.59
C LYS A 421 15.01 -18.21 -1.26
N GLY A 422 15.86 -17.27 -1.66
CA GLY A 422 17.16 -17.53 -2.28
C GLY A 422 17.08 -18.09 -3.69
N LEU A 423 15.98 -17.84 -4.41
CA LEU A 423 15.77 -18.25 -5.80
C LEU A 423 16.39 -17.28 -6.80
N VAL A 424 16.65 -16.05 -6.37
CA VAL A 424 17.37 -15.03 -7.12
C VAL A 424 18.48 -14.41 -6.25
N THR A 425 19.46 -13.79 -6.90
CA THR A 425 20.53 -13.03 -6.24
C THR A 425 20.43 -11.58 -6.67
N LYS A 426 20.42 -10.66 -5.70
CA LYS A 426 20.45 -9.22 -5.97
C LYS A 426 21.87 -8.83 -6.38
N GLU A 427 22.00 -8.24 -7.56
CA GLU A 427 23.29 -7.76 -8.08
C GLU A 427 23.34 -6.21 -8.04
N SER A 428 22.20 -5.55 -8.23
CA SER A 428 22.03 -4.10 -8.06
C SER A 428 20.61 -3.76 -7.61
N ASP A 429 20.32 -2.47 -7.41
CA ASP A 429 18.94 -2.01 -7.13
C ASP A 429 17.99 -2.16 -8.33
N THR A 430 18.52 -2.34 -9.54
CA THR A 430 17.74 -2.45 -10.78
C THR A 430 17.82 -3.84 -11.42
N PHE A 431 18.58 -4.77 -10.81
CA PHE A 431 18.85 -6.08 -11.41
C PHE A 431 18.99 -7.21 -10.39
N TYR A 432 18.28 -8.31 -10.64
CA TYR A 432 18.48 -9.60 -9.99
C TYR A 432 18.79 -10.69 -11.03
N LYS A 433 19.56 -11.68 -10.60
CA LYS A 433 19.89 -12.86 -11.41
C LYS A 433 19.22 -14.11 -10.84
N ALA A 434 18.60 -14.93 -11.69
CA ALA A 434 18.07 -16.22 -11.25
C ALA A 434 19.20 -17.13 -10.76
N LYS A 435 18.98 -17.78 -9.62
CA LYS A 435 19.94 -18.70 -9.03
C LYS A 435 19.76 -20.10 -9.59
N GLU A 436 20.87 -20.78 -9.85
CA GLU A 436 20.90 -22.19 -10.18
C GLU A 436 21.08 -23.03 -8.91
N THR A 437 20.21 -24.03 -8.73
CA THR A 437 20.34 -25.01 -7.64
C THR A 437 20.17 -26.40 -8.22
N ASN A 438 21.17 -27.27 -8.03
CA ASN A 438 21.16 -28.65 -8.54
C ASN A 438 20.89 -28.77 -10.05
N GLY A 439 21.39 -27.82 -10.85
CA GLY A 439 21.21 -27.81 -12.31
C GLY A 439 19.85 -27.29 -12.79
N VAL A 440 19.01 -26.76 -11.90
CA VAL A 440 17.73 -26.14 -12.23
C VAL A 440 17.77 -24.66 -11.84
N LYS A 441 17.37 -23.78 -12.77
CA LYS A 441 17.21 -22.35 -12.53
C LYS A 441 15.73 -22.00 -12.43
N PHE A 442 15.42 -21.03 -11.58
CA PHE A 442 14.09 -20.43 -11.57
C PHE A 442 13.80 -19.80 -12.94
N GLY A 443 12.63 -20.10 -13.52
CA GLY A 443 12.25 -19.66 -14.86
C GLY A 443 12.66 -20.62 -15.98
N ASP A 444 13.25 -21.78 -15.63
CA ASP A 444 13.36 -22.89 -16.58
C ASP A 444 11.96 -23.35 -17.02
N ASN A 445 10.98 -23.36 -16.09
CA ASN A 445 9.59 -23.70 -16.34
C ASN A 445 8.68 -22.47 -16.19
N ALA A 446 7.75 -22.27 -17.13
CA ALA A 446 6.80 -21.16 -17.05
C ALA A 446 5.93 -21.20 -15.77
N SER A 447 5.64 -22.39 -15.26
CA SER A 447 4.85 -22.58 -14.03
C SER A 447 5.59 -22.23 -12.75
N ASP A 448 6.89 -21.91 -12.81
CA ASP A 448 7.62 -21.41 -11.63
C ASP A 448 7.03 -20.09 -11.13
N PHE A 449 6.52 -19.27 -12.05
CA PHE A 449 5.91 -17.98 -11.75
C PHE A 449 4.49 -18.08 -11.18
N ASP A 450 3.83 -19.24 -11.32
CA ASP A 450 2.47 -19.46 -10.77
C ASP A 450 2.51 -19.87 -9.29
N LYS A 451 3.70 -20.15 -8.75
CA LYS A 451 3.87 -20.63 -7.37
C LYS A 451 3.77 -19.46 -6.37
N PRO A 452 3.05 -19.63 -5.26
CA PRO A 452 3.08 -18.69 -4.15
C PRO A 452 4.40 -18.79 -3.38
N PHE A 453 4.84 -17.66 -2.83
CA PHE A 453 6.00 -17.60 -1.94
C PHE A 453 5.69 -16.71 -0.73
N ASP A 454 6.11 -17.17 0.45
CA ASP A 454 6.02 -16.35 1.65
C ASP A 454 7.05 -15.22 1.62
N LEU A 455 6.59 -14.01 1.90
CA LEU A 455 7.37 -12.82 2.16
C LEU A 455 7.33 -12.54 3.67
N GLU A 456 8.47 -12.65 4.34
CA GLU A 456 8.58 -12.33 5.77
C GLU A 456 9.06 -10.88 5.92
N PHE A 457 8.31 -10.05 6.65
CA PHE A 457 8.72 -8.67 6.91
C PHE A 457 9.63 -8.59 8.15
N LYS A 458 10.94 -8.54 7.91
CA LYS A 458 11.98 -8.51 8.96
C LYS A 458 12.46 -7.10 9.32
N GLY A 459 11.90 -6.08 8.68
CA GLY A 459 12.23 -4.68 8.93
C GLY A 459 11.31 -4.06 9.98
N THR A 460 11.26 -2.73 10.02
CA THR A 460 10.31 -1.97 10.86
C THR A 460 9.09 -1.49 10.07
N LYS A 461 9.05 -1.77 8.76
CA LYS A 461 7.96 -1.40 7.86
C LYS A 461 7.55 -2.61 7.04
N ASP A 462 6.27 -2.91 7.05
CA ASP A 462 5.62 -3.97 6.29
C ASP A 462 4.95 -3.32 5.09
N VAL A 463 5.29 -3.77 3.87
CA VAL A 463 4.77 -3.20 2.63
C VAL A 463 4.03 -4.26 1.85
N GLY A 464 2.73 -4.05 1.65
CA GLY A 464 1.86 -4.93 0.90
C GLY A 464 2.07 -4.89 -0.61
N SER A 465 1.21 -5.60 -1.30
CA SER A 465 1.08 -5.69 -2.75
C SER A 465 -0.12 -4.87 -3.23
N ASN A 466 -0.41 -4.87 -4.54
CA ASN A 466 -1.66 -4.30 -5.07
C ASN A 466 -2.82 -5.33 -5.07
N TYR A 467 -2.81 -6.26 -4.11
CA TYR A 467 -3.78 -7.36 -3.97
C TYR A 467 -4.38 -7.37 -2.56
N ASP A 468 -5.37 -8.25 -2.32
CA ASP A 468 -5.96 -8.39 -1.00
C ASP A 468 -4.99 -9.08 -0.04
N ASP A 469 -4.35 -8.31 0.83
CA ASP A 469 -3.35 -8.74 1.80
C ASP A 469 -3.92 -8.74 3.23
N GLU A 470 -3.25 -9.48 4.12
CA GLU A 470 -3.61 -9.58 5.54
C GLU A 470 -2.39 -9.29 6.40
N PHE A 471 -2.59 -8.43 7.40
CA PHE A 471 -1.56 -8.00 8.33
C PHE A 471 -2.05 -8.17 9.76
N ILE A 472 -1.17 -8.57 10.66
CA ILE A 472 -1.40 -8.54 12.09
C ILE A 472 -0.95 -7.18 12.60
N PHE A 473 -1.81 -6.51 13.37
CA PHE A 473 -1.44 -5.28 14.05
C PHE A 473 -0.32 -5.52 15.06
N ASN A 474 0.83 -4.89 14.83
CA ASN A 474 2.06 -5.10 15.60
C ASN A 474 2.82 -3.77 15.82
N SER A 475 4.13 -3.85 16.10
CA SER A 475 4.97 -2.68 16.33
C SER A 475 5.48 -2.00 15.05
N HIS A 476 5.33 -2.65 13.89
CA HIS A 476 5.81 -2.14 12.60
C HIS A 476 4.88 -1.05 12.07
N ASP A 477 5.43 -0.20 11.22
CA ASP A 477 4.62 0.63 10.33
C ASP A 477 4.12 -0.28 9.20
N ILE A 478 2.86 -0.17 8.81
CA ILE A 478 2.25 -1.02 7.80
C ILE A 478 1.66 -0.15 6.71
N ASP A 479 2.10 -0.41 5.49
CA ASP A 479 1.63 0.21 4.27
C ASP A 479 1.11 -0.91 3.40
N ALA A 480 -0.19 -1.20 3.53
CA ALA A 480 -0.81 -2.33 2.87
C ALA A 480 -0.90 -2.16 1.35
N LYS A 481 -0.55 -0.97 0.85
CA LYS A 481 -0.58 -0.57 -0.56
C LYS A 481 -2.01 -0.52 -1.11
N GLY A 482 -2.42 -1.45 -1.96
CA GLY A 482 -3.74 -1.41 -2.57
C GLY A 482 -4.33 -2.80 -2.69
N GLY A 483 -5.63 -2.91 -2.90
CA GLY A 483 -6.32 -4.17 -2.65
C GLY A 483 -7.33 -3.97 -1.53
N LYS A 484 -7.99 -5.01 -1.03
CA LYS A 484 -8.94 -4.93 0.09
C LYS A 484 -8.27 -5.43 1.36
N ASP A 485 -7.37 -4.65 1.92
CA ASP A 485 -6.45 -5.17 2.92
C ASP A 485 -7.11 -5.30 4.29
N THR A 486 -6.74 -6.37 4.99
CA THR A 486 -7.24 -6.70 6.34
C THR A 486 -6.16 -6.45 7.38
N LEU A 487 -6.53 -5.71 8.43
CA LEU A 487 -5.76 -5.61 9.66
C LEU A 487 -6.40 -6.47 10.75
N LEU A 488 -5.69 -7.52 11.17
CA LEU A 488 -6.09 -8.42 12.24
C LEU A 488 -5.61 -7.90 13.60
N PHE A 489 -6.55 -7.72 14.52
CA PHE A 489 -6.27 -7.44 15.93
C PHE A 489 -6.36 -8.72 16.73
N THR A 490 -5.22 -9.15 17.24
CA THR A 490 -5.10 -10.31 18.13
C THR A 490 -5.03 -9.89 19.61
N GLN A 491 -5.38 -8.66 19.96
CA GLN A 491 -5.36 -8.20 21.36
C GLN A 491 -6.23 -6.97 21.51
N ASN A 492 -6.57 -6.64 22.76
CA ASN A 492 -7.26 -5.39 23.07
C ASN A 492 -6.39 -4.19 22.68
N VAL A 493 -6.95 -3.24 21.95
CA VAL A 493 -6.23 -2.05 21.48
C VAL A 493 -7.11 -0.81 21.59
N ASP A 494 -6.53 0.27 22.12
CA ASP A 494 -7.10 1.61 22.08
C ASP A 494 -6.32 2.48 21.06
N LEU A 495 -6.84 2.54 19.83
CA LEU A 495 -6.25 3.36 18.75
C LEU A 495 -6.32 4.85 19.06
N THR A 496 -7.19 5.28 19.97
CA THR A 496 -7.29 6.71 20.35
C THR A 496 -6.09 7.22 21.13
N LYS A 497 -5.23 6.30 21.61
CA LYS A 497 -3.98 6.62 22.32
C LYS A 497 -2.73 6.50 21.43
N ILE A 498 -2.88 6.11 20.18
CA ILE A 498 -1.77 5.95 19.26
C ILE A 498 -1.55 7.26 18.51
N GLU A 499 -0.41 7.88 18.74
CA GLU A 499 0.03 9.08 18.01
C GLU A 499 0.51 8.68 16.60
N ASP A 500 0.37 9.62 15.65
CA ASP A 500 0.82 9.47 14.26
C ASP A 500 0.31 8.18 13.58
N LEU A 501 -0.94 7.78 13.84
CA LEU A 501 -1.53 6.57 13.27
C LEU A 501 -1.53 6.58 11.74
N ASP A 502 -1.67 7.77 11.14
CA ASP A 502 -1.63 8.03 9.70
C ASP A 502 -0.28 7.68 9.05
N LYS A 503 0.80 7.58 9.84
CA LYS A 503 2.12 7.13 9.38
C LYS A 503 2.38 5.66 9.69
N ARG A 504 1.61 5.09 10.63
CA ARG A 504 1.79 3.73 11.14
C ARG A 504 0.94 2.72 10.41
N LEU A 505 -0.26 3.10 9.97
CA LEU A 505 -1.21 2.20 9.32
C LEU A 505 -1.79 2.91 8.11
N GLU A 506 -1.40 2.48 6.92
CA GLU A 506 -1.87 3.01 5.66
C GLU A 506 -2.57 1.90 4.85
N SER A 507 -3.66 2.27 4.19
CA SER A 507 -4.37 1.45 3.19
C SER A 507 -5.15 0.24 3.67
N PHE A 508 -5.88 0.35 4.79
CA PHE A 508 -6.77 -0.72 5.23
C PHE A 508 -8.23 -0.46 4.90
N GLU A 509 -8.96 -1.51 4.51
CA GLU A 509 -10.42 -1.43 4.41
C GLU A 509 -11.13 -2.40 5.33
N ARG A 510 -10.43 -3.43 5.81
CA ARG A 510 -10.99 -4.42 6.71
C ARG A 510 -10.23 -4.43 8.03
N ILE A 511 -10.99 -4.59 9.10
CA ILE A 511 -10.48 -4.95 10.40
C ILE A 511 -11.09 -6.30 10.75
N GLU A 512 -10.25 -7.23 11.18
CA GLU A 512 -10.68 -8.51 11.73
C GLU A 512 -10.30 -8.59 13.20
N LEU A 513 -11.24 -9.04 14.02
CA LEU A 513 -11.05 -9.33 15.44
C LEU A 513 -10.86 -10.84 15.60
N ASP A 514 -9.91 -11.24 16.44
CA ASP A 514 -9.50 -12.63 16.62
C ASP A 514 -10.66 -13.56 17.01
N HIS A 515 -11.01 -14.51 16.15
CA HIS A 515 -12.09 -15.48 16.38
C HIS A 515 -11.79 -16.52 17.47
N THR A 516 -10.60 -16.52 18.06
CA THR A 516 -10.20 -17.47 19.11
C THR A 516 -10.26 -16.86 20.51
N LYS A 517 -10.35 -15.53 20.63
CA LYS A 517 -10.43 -14.83 21.91
C LYS A 517 -11.11 -13.46 21.76
N ALA A 518 -11.83 -13.06 22.79
CA ALA A 518 -12.48 -11.75 22.84
C ALA A 518 -11.48 -10.59 22.67
N VAL A 519 -11.74 -9.72 21.70
CA VAL A 519 -10.98 -8.51 21.43
C VAL A 519 -11.85 -7.28 21.62
N LYS A 520 -11.30 -6.31 22.35
CA LYS A 520 -11.84 -4.97 22.52
C LYS A 520 -11.03 -3.98 21.71
N LEU A 521 -11.65 -3.40 20.69
CA LEU A 521 -11.08 -2.37 19.84
C LEU A 521 -11.76 -1.02 20.11
N LYS A 522 -10.97 0.00 20.45
CA LYS A 522 -11.46 1.36 20.62
C LYS A 522 -10.86 2.28 19.58
N LEU A 523 -11.70 3.06 18.91
CA LEU A 523 -11.31 3.97 17.83
C LEU A 523 -12.23 5.19 17.75
N ASN A 524 -11.72 6.27 17.17
CA ASN A 524 -12.48 7.49 16.89
C ASN A 524 -12.56 7.76 15.39
N GLY A 525 -13.28 8.81 15.00
CA GLY A 525 -13.42 9.17 13.59
C GLY A 525 -12.11 9.49 12.89
N GLN A 526 -11.15 10.15 13.57
CA GLN A 526 -9.85 10.47 12.99
C GLN A 526 -9.04 9.20 12.72
N ASN A 527 -9.00 8.25 13.67
CA ASN A 527 -8.28 6.98 13.49
C ASN A 527 -8.75 6.21 12.26
N ILE A 528 -10.05 6.25 11.94
CA ILE A 528 -10.58 5.62 10.73
C ILE A 528 -10.04 6.30 9.48
N ILE A 529 -10.04 7.64 9.44
CA ILE A 529 -9.48 8.39 8.30
C ILE A 529 -8.00 8.06 8.11
N ASP A 530 -7.26 8.00 9.21
CA ASP A 530 -5.82 7.78 9.21
C ASP A 530 -5.48 6.40 8.62
N MET A 531 -6.34 5.39 8.85
CA MET A 531 -6.10 4.02 8.40
C MET A 531 -6.62 3.70 7.00
N ILE A 532 -7.73 4.31 6.57
CA ILE A 532 -8.37 3.92 5.31
C ILE A 532 -7.71 4.59 4.10
N ASP A 533 -7.40 3.79 3.07
CA ASP A 533 -7.09 4.34 1.74
C ASP A 533 -8.41 4.62 1.01
N SER A 534 -8.84 5.88 1.13
CA SER A 534 -10.09 6.32 0.53
C SER A 534 -10.02 7.74 0.02
N ASN A 535 -10.46 7.90 -1.23
CA ASN A 535 -10.68 9.22 -1.78
C ASN A 535 -11.99 9.82 -1.27
N PRO A 536 -11.99 11.11 -0.90
CA PRO A 536 -13.23 11.84 -0.72
C PRO A 536 -13.94 11.94 -2.08
N THR A 537 -15.22 11.58 -2.09
CA THR A 537 -16.08 11.59 -3.27
C THR A 537 -17.32 12.41 -2.99
N LYS A 538 -17.80 13.09 -4.03
CA LYS A 538 -18.94 14.01 -3.91
C LYS A 538 -20.24 13.31 -4.32
N GLY A 539 -21.16 13.20 -3.37
CA GLY A 539 -22.49 12.61 -3.59
C GLY A 539 -23.35 13.41 -4.58
N PRO A 540 -24.49 12.85 -5.04
CA PRO A 540 -25.46 13.58 -5.87
C PRO A 540 -26.02 14.85 -5.21
N ASP A 541 -25.99 14.89 -3.88
CA ASP A 541 -26.36 16.01 -3.01
C ASP A 541 -25.28 17.10 -2.88
N GLY A 542 -24.08 16.84 -3.41
CA GLY A 542 -22.95 17.76 -3.33
C GLY A 542 -22.19 17.70 -2.01
N LEU A 543 -22.43 16.70 -1.16
CA LEU A 543 -21.66 16.49 0.07
C LEU A 543 -20.44 15.60 -0.20
N GLU A 544 -19.32 15.90 0.45
CA GLU A 544 -18.10 15.10 0.36
C GLU A 544 -18.12 14.01 1.43
N SER A 545 -17.95 12.76 1.00
CA SER A 545 -17.87 11.59 1.86
C SER A 545 -16.78 10.66 1.37
N LEU A 546 -16.16 9.93 2.28
CA LEU A 546 -15.20 8.90 1.87
C LEU A 546 -15.90 7.86 1.01
N ASN A 547 -15.15 7.34 0.03
CA ASN A 547 -15.66 6.33 -0.86
C ASN A 547 -15.64 4.93 -0.24
N THR A 548 -14.77 4.70 0.72
CA THR A 548 -14.53 3.40 1.32
C THR A 548 -15.33 3.29 2.61
N ILE A 549 -16.03 2.17 2.78
CA ILE A 549 -16.68 1.82 4.04
C ILE A 549 -15.73 0.89 4.78
N LEU A 550 -15.24 1.30 5.95
CA LEU A 550 -14.44 0.42 6.81
C LEU A 550 -15.32 -0.74 7.29
N LYS A 551 -14.88 -1.97 7.08
CA LYS A 551 -15.61 -3.17 7.53
C LYS A 551 -14.89 -3.82 8.70
N ILE A 552 -15.62 -4.03 9.80
CA ILE A 552 -15.10 -4.68 11.01
C ILE A 552 -15.83 -6.01 11.20
N SER A 553 -15.09 -7.11 11.13
CA SER A 553 -15.59 -8.46 11.41
C SER A 553 -15.09 -8.98 12.76
N GLY A 554 -15.95 -9.74 13.44
CA GLY A 554 -15.69 -10.33 14.75
C GLY A 554 -16.88 -11.20 15.17
N ASP A 555 -16.89 -11.66 16.41
CA ASP A 555 -17.95 -12.49 16.98
C ASP A 555 -18.66 -11.82 18.18
N SER A 556 -19.49 -12.58 18.90
CA SER A 556 -20.32 -12.06 19.98
C SER A 556 -19.57 -11.76 21.28
N ASP A 557 -18.34 -12.22 21.41
CA ASP A 557 -17.50 -11.95 22.57
C ASP A 557 -16.66 -10.66 22.38
N ASP A 558 -16.62 -10.14 21.16
CA ASP A 558 -15.89 -8.92 20.79
C ASP A 558 -16.65 -7.62 21.10
N VAL A 559 -15.88 -6.55 21.33
CA VAL A 559 -16.41 -5.20 21.61
C VAL A 559 -15.72 -4.16 20.74
N VAL A 560 -16.51 -3.37 20.01
CA VAL A 560 -16.05 -2.17 19.31
C VAL A 560 -16.57 -0.92 20.01
N GLN A 561 -15.65 -0.08 20.48
CA GLN A 561 -15.94 1.20 21.10
C GLN A 561 -15.70 2.35 20.12
N LEU A 562 -16.79 3.01 19.71
CA LEU A 562 -16.78 4.16 18.81
C LEU A 562 -16.84 5.45 19.62
N VAL A 563 -15.77 6.25 19.58
CA VAL A 563 -15.64 7.49 20.36
C VAL A 563 -15.98 8.71 19.50
N GLY A 564 -16.95 9.52 19.97
CA GLY A 564 -17.33 10.78 19.33
C GLY A 564 -18.63 10.69 18.53
N ASN A 565 -18.74 11.46 17.45
CA ASN A 565 -20.00 11.69 16.74
C ASN A 565 -20.37 10.53 15.79
N PHE A 566 -20.71 9.37 16.34
CA PHE A 566 -21.22 8.23 15.59
C PHE A 566 -22.74 8.10 15.72
N ILE A 567 -23.42 7.94 14.59
CA ILE A 567 -24.88 7.77 14.54
C ILE A 567 -25.18 6.55 13.68
N LYS A 568 -26.08 5.67 14.12
CA LYS A 568 -26.52 4.53 13.32
C LYS A 568 -27.14 5.01 12.00
N ALA A 569 -26.68 4.47 10.87
CA ALA A 569 -27.15 4.85 9.55
C ALA A 569 -28.61 4.43 9.32
N THR A 570 -29.36 5.27 8.62
CA THR A 570 -30.74 4.99 8.20
C THR A 570 -30.77 4.10 6.96
N SER A 571 -31.88 3.40 6.73
CA SER A 571 -32.07 2.61 5.50
C SER A 571 -31.99 3.46 4.22
N ALA A 572 -32.36 4.74 4.27
CA ALA A 572 -32.20 5.68 3.17
C ALA A 572 -30.72 5.97 2.87
N GLU A 573 -29.89 6.17 3.91
CA GLU A 573 -28.45 6.37 3.75
C GLU A 573 -27.77 5.09 3.22
N VAL A 574 -28.16 3.92 3.74
CA VAL A 574 -27.67 2.62 3.23
C VAL A 574 -28.01 2.42 1.75
N ALA A 575 -29.25 2.75 1.35
CA ALA A 575 -29.64 2.68 -0.05
C ALA A 575 -28.86 3.66 -0.93
N ALA A 576 -28.59 4.88 -0.45
CA ALA A 576 -27.78 5.87 -1.16
C ALA A 576 -26.32 5.41 -1.33
N LEU A 577 -25.74 4.79 -0.29
CA LEU A 577 -24.41 4.18 -0.37
C LEU A 577 -24.36 3.03 -1.39
N ASN A 578 -25.35 2.14 -1.37
CA ASN A 578 -25.42 1.05 -2.36
C ASN A 578 -25.57 1.57 -3.78
N ALA A 579 -26.36 2.62 -4.00
CA ALA A 579 -26.49 3.27 -5.29
C ALA A 579 -25.16 3.91 -5.73
N LYS A 580 -24.48 4.61 -4.82
CA LYS A 580 -23.14 5.17 -5.03
C LYS A 580 -22.16 4.06 -5.46
N HIS A 581 -22.09 2.95 -4.74
CA HIS A 581 -21.15 1.85 -5.01
C HIS A 581 -21.60 0.85 -6.08
N SER A 582 -22.61 1.16 -6.90
CA SER A 582 -23.11 0.27 -7.96
C SER A 582 -22.26 0.20 -9.23
N VAL A 583 -21.05 0.78 -9.21
CA VAL A 583 -20.09 0.75 -10.33
C VAL A 583 -19.10 -0.42 -10.22
N ILE A 584 -18.55 -0.84 -11.37
CA ILE A 584 -17.56 -1.94 -11.43
C ILE A 584 -16.31 -1.58 -10.61
N GLY A 585 -15.84 -2.52 -9.79
CA GLY A 585 -14.66 -2.34 -8.94
C GLY A 585 -14.94 -1.69 -7.58
N ALA A 586 -16.16 -1.18 -7.35
CA ALA A 586 -16.59 -0.60 -6.07
C ALA A 586 -17.49 -1.55 -5.26
N ASP A 587 -17.73 -2.78 -5.73
CA ASP A 587 -18.66 -3.74 -5.13
C ASP A 587 -18.36 -4.07 -3.67
N TYR A 588 -17.10 -3.94 -3.26
CA TYR A 588 -16.69 -4.11 -1.86
C TYR A 588 -17.44 -3.15 -0.91
N ASN A 589 -17.66 -1.90 -1.34
CA ASN A 589 -18.35 -0.89 -0.53
C ASN A 589 -19.88 -1.05 -0.56
N LYS A 590 -20.42 -2.08 -1.24
CA LYS A 590 -21.84 -2.42 -1.12
C LYS A 590 -22.12 -3.08 0.22
N LEU A 591 -23.23 -2.67 0.81
CA LEU A 591 -23.80 -3.18 2.05
C LEU A 591 -24.86 -4.23 1.72
N THR A 592 -24.84 -5.36 2.42
CA THR A 592 -25.91 -6.36 2.30
C THR A 592 -27.14 -5.87 3.05
N VAL A 593 -28.31 -5.94 2.40
CA VAL A 593 -29.59 -5.47 2.97
C VAL A 593 -30.62 -6.59 3.05
N GLU A 594 -31.40 -6.57 4.12
CA GLU A 594 -32.59 -7.41 4.30
C GLU A 594 -33.73 -6.95 3.38
N PRO A 595 -34.79 -7.76 3.17
CA PRO A 595 -35.96 -7.35 2.38
C PRO A 595 -36.65 -6.08 2.87
N SER A 596 -36.47 -5.68 4.15
CA SER A 596 -36.95 -4.41 4.70
C SER A 596 -36.19 -3.18 4.18
N GLY A 597 -35.02 -3.39 3.57
CA GLY A 597 -34.09 -2.33 3.16
C GLY A 597 -33.08 -1.94 4.23
N ASP A 598 -33.12 -2.57 5.42
CA ASP A 598 -32.14 -2.35 6.48
C ASP A 598 -30.85 -3.16 6.20
N ALA A 599 -29.70 -2.62 6.59
CA ALA A 599 -28.44 -3.36 6.51
C ALA A 599 -28.48 -4.60 7.42
N VAL A 600 -27.92 -5.71 6.94
CA VAL A 600 -27.77 -6.96 7.73
C VAL A 600 -26.84 -6.74 8.92
N ASN A 601 -25.76 -5.97 8.69
CA ASN A 601 -24.76 -5.59 9.68
C ASN A 601 -25.08 -4.22 10.29
N GLN A 602 -24.40 -3.90 11.39
CA GLN A 602 -24.56 -2.62 12.07
C GLN A 602 -23.77 -1.54 11.32
N VAL A 603 -24.45 -0.58 10.70
CA VAL A 603 -23.80 0.50 9.96
C VAL A 603 -23.88 1.80 10.75
N TYR A 604 -22.72 2.43 10.96
CA TYR A 604 -22.60 3.71 11.64
C TYR A 604 -22.02 4.76 10.69
N LYS A 605 -22.61 5.95 10.73
CA LYS A 605 -22.10 7.16 10.10
C LYS A 605 -21.25 7.91 11.12
N GLY A 606 -20.04 8.28 10.74
CA GLY A 606 -19.15 9.12 11.54
C GLY A 606 -18.76 10.39 10.79
N GLU A 607 -18.21 11.35 11.53
CA GLU A 607 -17.66 12.60 11.01
C GLU A 607 -16.27 12.82 11.64
N ASN A 608 -15.29 13.19 10.82
CA ASN A 608 -13.95 13.52 11.32
C ASN A 608 -13.84 14.99 11.73
N ASN A 609 -12.65 15.39 12.19
CA ASN A 609 -12.38 16.77 12.63
C ASN A 609 -12.52 17.82 11.51
N ALA A 610 -12.45 17.40 10.24
CA ALA A 610 -12.59 18.25 9.06
C ALA A 610 -14.05 18.33 8.54
N GLY A 611 -15.00 17.66 9.20
CA GLY A 611 -16.40 17.60 8.78
C GLY A 611 -16.68 16.62 7.64
N GLN A 612 -15.71 15.78 7.28
CA GLN A 612 -15.89 14.75 6.27
C GLN A 612 -16.66 13.58 6.85
N THR A 613 -17.69 13.14 6.13
CA THR A 613 -18.53 12.02 6.53
C THR A 613 -17.95 10.70 6.02
N PHE A 614 -18.04 9.66 6.84
CA PHE A 614 -17.68 8.29 6.46
C PHE A 614 -18.63 7.28 7.10
N PHE A 615 -18.53 6.03 6.67
CA PHE A 615 -19.35 4.94 7.17
C PHE A 615 -18.49 3.76 7.60
N VAL A 616 -18.93 3.09 8.66
CA VAL A 616 -18.34 1.85 9.17
C VAL A 616 -19.43 0.79 9.20
N GLU A 617 -19.15 -0.37 8.65
CA GLU A 617 -19.97 -1.57 8.76
C GLU A 617 -19.33 -2.50 9.80
N ILE A 618 -20.06 -2.81 10.86
CA ILE A 618 -19.63 -3.70 11.95
C ILE A 618 -20.52 -4.93 11.93
N ASP A 619 -19.93 -6.12 12.02
CA ASP A 619 -20.67 -7.38 12.09
C ASP A 619 -21.79 -7.30 13.15
N LYS A 620 -22.97 -7.83 12.81
CA LYS A 620 -24.15 -7.79 13.69
C LYS A 620 -23.97 -8.51 15.02
N ASN A 621 -23.01 -9.43 15.12
CA ASN A 621 -22.77 -10.20 16.32
C ASN A 621 -21.86 -9.44 17.30
N VAL A 622 -21.03 -8.52 16.81
CA VAL A 622 -20.09 -7.73 17.64
C VAL A 622 -20.85 -6.73 18.51
N HIS A 623 -20.45 -6.62 19.78
CA HIS A 623 -21.02 -5.62 20.67
C HIS A 623 -20.48 -4.22 20.34
N VAL A 624 -21.36 -3.24 20.13
CA VAL A 624 -20.96 -1.86 19.82
C VAL A 624 -21.35 -0.92 20.93
N GLU A 625 -20.37 -0.17 21.42
CA GLU A 625 -20.54 0.91 22.40
C GLU A 625 -20.24 2.25 21.73
N VAL A 626 -21.22 3.15 21.66
CA VAL A 626 -21.03 4.53 21.18
C VAL A 626 -20.86 5.44 22.39
N MET A 627 -19.72 6.14 22.48
CA MET A 627 -19.30 6.93 23.64
C MET A 627 -19.23 8.43 23.35
#